data_AF-C7GY47-F1
#
_entry.id   AF-C7GY47-F1
#
_cell.length_a   1.000
_cell.length_b   1.000
_cell.length_c   1.000
_cell.angle_alpha   90.00
_cell.angle_beta   90.00
_cell.angle_gamma   90.00
#
_symmetry.space_group_name_H-M   'P 1'
#
loop_
_entity.id
_entity.type
_entity.pdbx_description
1 polymer ?
#
loop_
_entity_poly.entity_id
_entity_poly.type
_entity_poly.pdbx_seq_one_letter_code
_entity_poly.pdbx_strand_id
1 'polypeptide(L)'
;MLHHKFVYPFLFKWHLSCVEKCPPQITFIAKYATANDKNGNRKLTIRDEQWPELADPTPYDIFGIPKAGSGNPKLDKKSLKKKYHRYVKLYHPDHSDNIQIFSSEKVTNSDSKSPLLLTSSEKLHRFKVISQAYDILCDPKKKIVYDTTRQGWTTSYSPRSNVNTENYQYAGSYGYHSNAQYEYWNAGTWEDANSMKNERIQENINPWTVIGIICGLAICIEGTALLAKIQESLSKAEFTHDESGLHLIQSYTNYGLDTDKFSRLRRFLWFRTWGLYKSKEDLDREAKINEEMIRKLKAAK
;
A
#
# COMPACT_ATOMS: atom_id res chain seq x y z
N MET A 1 21.45 -62.94 13.90
CA MET A 1 21.17 -61.80 13.01
C MET A 1 20.09 -62.21 12.02
N LEU A 2 18.98 -61.47 12.08
CA LEU A 2 17.77 -61.41 11.25
C LEU A 2 17.70 -62.25 9.96
N HIS A 3 16.73 -63.17 9.95
CA HIS A 3 16.11 -63.78 8.77
C HIS A 3 14.91 -62.95 8.29
N HIS A 4 14.50 -63.22 7.05
CA HIS A 4 13.25 -62.85 6.34
C HIS A 4 13.26 -61.62 5.44
N LYS A 5 13.23 -61.89 4.13
CA LYS A 5 12.22 -61.32 3.23
C LYS A 5 11.86 -62.35 2.17
N PHE A 6 10.58 -62.70 2.06
CA PHE A 6 9.85 -62.87 0.80
C PHE A 6 8.37 -63.06 1.11
N VAL A 7 7.55 -62.82 0.08
CA VAL A 7 6.16 -63.25 -0.15
C VAL A 7 5.12 -62.10 -0.13
N TYR A 8 4.60 -61.83 -1.33
CA TYR A 8 3.39 -61.08 -1.68
C TYR A 8 2.11 -61.90 -1.37
N PRO A 9 0.92 -61.55 -1.88
CA PRO A 9 -0.06 -60.57 -1.42
C PRO A 9 -1.37 -61.27 -0.96
N PHE A 10 -2.23 -60.62 -0.18
CA PHE A 10 -3.62 -61.08 -0.04
C PHE A 10 -4.57 -59.89 0.18
N LEU A 11 -5.39 -59.64 -0.84
CA LEU A 11 -6.60 -58.82 -0.76
C LEU A 11 -7.64 -59.60 0.03
N PHE A 12 -8.12 -59.04 1.14
CA PHE A 12 -9.26 -59.57 1.88
C PHE A 12 -10.37 -58.52 1.98
N LYS A 13 -11.50 -58.89 1.38
CA LYS A 13 -12.78 -58.20 1.35
C LYS A 13 -13.54 -58.54 2.63
N TRP A 14 -14.11 -57.55 3.31
CA TRP A 14 -15.24 -57.75 4.24
C TRP A 14 -16.26 -56.62 4.09
N HIS A 15 -17.51 -57.03 4.27
CA HIS A 15 -18.78 -56.41 3.91
C HIS A 15 -19.39 -55.70 5.13
N LEU A 16 -20.13 -54.60 4.95
CA LEU A 16 -21.28 -54.28 5.81
C LEU A 16 -22.32 -53.47 5.02
N SER A 17 -23.55 -53.99 5.02
CA SER A 17 -24.76 -53.34 4.53
C SER A 17 -25.26 -52.30 5.53
N CYS A 18 -25.77 -51.16 5.05
CA CYS A 18 -26.97 -50.56 5.63
C CYS A 18 -27.70 -49.72 4.58
N VAL A 19 -28.94 -50.12 4.36
CA VAL A 19 -29.97 -49.44 3.59
C VAL A 19 -30.36 -48.19 4.38
N GLU A 20 -30.05 -47.00 3.86
CA GLU A 20 -30.67 -45.76 4.34
C GLU A 20 -31.45 -45.09 3.21
N LYS A 21 -32.74 -44.95 3.49
CA LYS A 21 -33.78 -44.34 2.68
C LYS A 21 -33.42 -42.88 2.39
N CYS A 22 -33.48 -42.47 1.12
CA CYS A 22 -33.50 -41.05 0.77
C CYS A 22 -34.75 -40.38 1.37
N PRO A 23 -34.63 -39.31 2.18
CA PRO A 23 -35.75 -38.45 2.48
C PRO A 23 -36.09 -37.56 1.27
N PRO A 24 -37.36 -37.15 1.12
CA PRO A 24 -37.86 -36.45 -0.06
C PRO A 24 -37.26 -35.05 -0.22
N GLN A 25 -36.97 -34.70 -1.48
CA GLN A 25 -36.62 -33.35 -1.92
C GLN A 25 -37.74 -32.37 -1.54
N ILE A 26 -37.58 -31.61 -0.45
CA ILE A 26 -38.47 -30.49 -0.16
C ILE A 26 -38.04 -29.34 -1.06
N THR A 27 -38.74 -29.16 -2.17
CA THR A 27 -38.64 -27.95 -2.99
C THR A 27 -39.20 -26.77 -2.20
N PHE A 28 -38.37 -26.13 -1.40
CA PHE A 28 -38.68 -24.80 -0.88
C PHE A 28 -38.57 -23.82 -2.04
N ILE A 29 -39.71 -23.41 -2.58
CA ILE A 29 -39.80 -22.21 -3.42
C ILE A 29 -39.31 -21.06 -2.56
N ALA A 30 -38.09 -20.59 -2.82
CA ALA A 30 -37.56 -19.38 -2.22
C ALA A 30 -38.40 -18.20 -2.70
N LYS A 31 -39.37 -17.79 -1.89
CA LYS A 31 -40.00 -16.48 -2.02
C LYS A 31 -38.98 -15.45 -1.56
N TYR A 32 -38.31 -14.83 -2.52
CA TYR A 32 -37.51 -13.64 -2.23
C TYR A 32 -38.45 -12.54 -1.75
N ALA A 33 -38.09 -11.88 -0.65
CA ALA A 33 -38.82 -10.70 -0.17
C ALA A 33 -38.48 -9.53 -1.10
N THR A 34 -39.35 -9.19 -2.03
CA THR A 34 -39.34 -7.85 -2.63
C THR A 34 -39.90 -6.87 -1.61
N ALA A 35 -39.05 -6.02 -1.03
CA ALA A 35 -39.49 -4.88 -0.26
C ALA A 35 -40.23 -3.92 -1.20
N ASN A 36 -41.56 -4.02 -1.24
CA ASN A 36 -42.41 -3.02 -1.87
C ASN A 36 -42.62 -1.89 -0.86
N ASP A 37 -41.62 -1.02 -0.71
CA ASP A 37 -41.72 0.11 0.21
C ASP A 37 -42.39 1.30 -0.47
N LYS A 38 -43.73 1.33 -0.44
CA LYS A 38 -44.54 2.52 -0.78
C LYS A 38 -44.65 3.44 0.43
N ASN A 39 -43.52 3.82 1.04
CA ASN A 39 -43.52 4.69 2.21
C ASN A 39 -42.31 5.63 2.23
N GLY A 40 -42.15 6.40 1.15
CA GLY A 40 -41.15 7.46 1.08
C GLY A 40 -41.32 8.48 2.22
N ASN A 41 -40.26 8.67 3.01
CA ASN A 41 -40.05 9.78 3.94
C ASN A 41 -40.84 9.82 5.26
N ARG A 42 -41.18 8.68 5.87
CA ARG A 42 -41.47 8.68 7.32
C ARG A 42 -40.19 8.45 8.11
N LYS A 43 -39.47 9.52 8.46
CA LYS A 43 -38.37 9.45 9.43
C LYS A 43 -38.92 8.89 10.74
N LEU A 44 -38.41 7.74 11.17
CA LEU A 44 -38.85 7.11 12.40
C LEU A 44 -38.31 7.92 13.57
N THR A 45 -39.21 8.49 14.37
CA THR A 45 -38.88 9.19 15.61
C THR A 45 -38.75 8.17 16.73
N ILE A 46 -37.54 7.94 17.20
CA ILE A 46 -37.25 6.99 18.29
C ILE A 46 -36.71 7.78 19.47
N ARG A 47 -37.30 7.58 20.65
CA ARG A 47 -36.75 8.10 21.91
C ARG A 47 -35.75 7.10 22.47
N ASP A 48 -34.56 7.58 22.78
CA ASP A 48 -33.51 6.76 23.36
C ASP A 48 -33.55 6.81 24.89
N GLU A 49 -34.29 5.87 25.48
CA GLU A 49 -34.47 5.79 26.94
C GLU A 49 -33.41 4.93 27.63
N GLN A 50 -32.59 4.20 26.86
CA GLN A 50 -31.65 3.22 27.41
C GLN A 50 -30.21 3.75 27.55
N TRP A 51 -29.90 4.88 26.91
CA TRP A 51 -28.58 5.49 27.04
C TRP A 51 -28.39 6.08 28.44
N PRO A 52 -27.22 5.85 29.06
CA PRO A 52 -26.94 6.38 30.38
C PRO A 52 -26.92 7.92 30.37
N GLU A 53 -27.55 8.52 31.37
CA GLU A 53 -27.55 9.98 31.60
C GLU A 53 -26.21 10.47 32.21
N LEU A 54 -25.32 9.56 32.60
CA LEU A 54 -24.01 9.89 33.15
C LEU A 54 -23.09 10.47 32.08
N ALA A 55 -22.37 11.54 32.42
CA ALA A 55 -21.39 12.18 31.54
C ALA A 55 -20.24 11.23 31.11
N ASP A 56 -19.83 10.33 32.00
CA ASP A 56 -18.81 9.29 31.75
C ASP A 56 -19.37 7.90 32.11
N PRO A 57 -20.11 7.26 31.20
CA PRO A 57 -20.70 5.96 31.49
C PRO A 57 -19.62 4.87 31.45
N THR A 58 -19.69 3.90 32.37
CA THR A 58 -18.83 2.70 32.29
C THR A 58 -19.38 1.71 31.26
N PRO A 59 -18.57 0.75 30.76
CA PRO A 59 -19.06 -0.32 29.89
C PRO A 59 -20.26 -1.06 30.48
N TYR A 60 -20.28 -1.25 31.81
CA TYR A 60 -21.39 -1.88 32.52
C TYR A 60 -22.65 -1.01 32.52
N ASP A 61 -22.50 0.31 32.69
CA ASP A 61 -23.62 1.26 32.72
C ASP A 61 -24.29 1.38 31.34
N ILE A 62 -23.51 1.39 30.26
CA ILE A 62 -24.03 1.47 28.88
C ILE A 62 -24.98 0.30 28.57
N PHE A 63 -24.61 -0.90 29.03
CA PHE A 63 -25.44 -2.09 28.86
C PHE A 63 -26.43 -2.31 30.01
N GLY A 64 -26.51 -1.43 31.00
CA GLY A 64 -27.37 -1.58 32.18
C GLY A 64 -27.17 -2.92 32.87
N ILE A 65 -25.91 -3.32 33.07
CA ILE A 65 -25.51 -4.53 33.77
C ILE A 65 -25.07 -4.11 35.18
N PRO A 66 -25.69 -4.63 36.26
CA PRO A 66 -25.28 -4.27 37.61
C PRO A 66 -23.83 -4.68 37.86
N LYS A 67 -23.04 -3.76 38.42
CA LYS A 67 -21.62 -3.98 38.73
C LYS A 67 -21.45 -5.16 39.71
N ALA A 68 -20.36 -5.90 39.56
CA ALA A 68 -20.00 -7.10 40.33
C ALA A 68 -19.69 -6.87 41.83
N GLY A 69 -20.27 -5.85 42.47
CA GLY A 69 -20.20 -5.61 43.92
C GLY A 69 -21.32 -6.25 44.73
N SER A 70 -22.36 -6.82 44.10
CA SER A 70 -23.54 -7.40 44.77
C SER A 70 -23.58 -8.94 44.74
N GLY A 71 -22.44 -9.59 44.53
CA GLY A 71 -22.35 -11.03 44.26
C GLY A 71 -22.35 -11.29 42.76
N ASN A 72 -21.26 -11.89 42.26
CA ASN A 72 -20.92 -12.07 40.84
C ASN A 72 -22.13 -12.32 39.92
N PRO A 73 -22.69 -11.31 39.23
CA PRO A 73 -23.68 -11.55 38.21
C PRO A 73 -22.92 -12.17 37.04
N LYS A 74 -23.17 -13.46 36.78
CA LYS A 74 -22.66 -14.14 35.59
C LYS A 74 -23.14 -13.34 34.38
N LEU A 75 -22.21 -12.64 33.72
CA LEU A 75 -22.52 -11.83 32.54
C LEU A 75 -23.10 -12.76 31.46
N ASP A 76 -24.40 -12.63 31.20
CA ASP A 76 -25.04 -13.40 30.15
C ASP A 76 -24.68 -12.80 28.79
N LYS A 77 -23.73 -13.45 28.11
CA LYS A 77 -23.26 -13.05 26.77
C LYS A 77 -24.40 -12.91 25.77
N LYS A 78 -25.49 -13.69 25.91
CA LYS A 78 -26.66 -13.60 25.02
C LYS A 78 -27.39 -12.27 25.22
N SER A 79 -27.65 -11.88 26.47
CA SER A 79 -28.25 -10.59 26.80
C SER A 79 -27.39 -9.41 26.34
N LEU A 80 -26.06 -9.49 26.52
CA LEU A 80 -25.11 -8.46 26.08
C LEU A 80 -25.16 -8.29 24.56
N LYS A 81 -25.05 -9.39 23.81
CA LYS A 81 -25.13 -9.38 22.35
C LYS A 81 -26.46 -8.83 21.84
N LYS A 82 -27.58 -9.17 22.49
CA LYS A 82 -28.91 -8.63 22.13
C LYS A 82 -28.99 -7.12 22.32
N LYS A 83 -28.45 -6.59 23.43
CA LYS A 83 -28.39 -5.13 23.68
C LYS A 83 -27.47 -4.43 22.69
N TYR A 84 -26.29 -5.01 22.42
CA TYR A 84 -25.36 -4.50 21.41
C TYR A 84 -26.01 -4.38 20.04
N HIS A 85 -26.64 -5.44 19.52
CA HIS A 85 -27.32 -5.39 18.22
C HIS A 85 -28.45 -4.35 18.17
N ARG A 86 -29.15 -4.11 19.29
CA ARG A 86 -30.15 -3.03 19.37
C ARG A 86 -29.51 -1.66 19.23
N TYR A 87 -28.41 -1.41 19.93
CA TYR A 87 -27.68 -0.15 19.81
C TYR A 87 -27.07 0.05 18.44
N VAL A 88 -26.49 -0.99 17.85
CA VAL A 88 -25.98 -0.94 16.47
C VAL A 88 -27.10 -0.49 15.54
N LYS A 89 -28.30 -1.10 15.61
CA LYS A 89 -29.48 -0.72 14.84
C LYS A 89 -29.99 0.71 15.03
N LEU A 90 -29.57 1.39 16.10
CA LEU A 90 -29.93 2.79 16.37
C LEU A 90 -28.84 3.74 15.86
N TYR A 91 -27.57 3.41 16.12
CA TYR A 91 -26.45 4.36 16.01
C TYR A 91 -25.49 4.12 14.85
N HIS A 92 -25.57 2.99 14.13
CA HIS A 92 -24.69 2.76 13.00
C HIS A 92 -24.86 3.85 11.93
N PRO A 93 -23.76 4.41 11.39
CA PRO A 93 -23.82 5.54 10.45
C PRO A 93 -24.73 5.25 9.25
N ASP A 94 -24.66 4.04 8.67
CA ASP A 94 -25.41 3.61 7.48
C ASP A 94 -26.94 3.79 7.56
N HIS A 95 -27.55 3.55 8.73
CA HIS A 95 -29.02 3.65 8.88
C HIS A 95 -29.46 4.79 9.79
N SER A 96 -28.54 5.41 10.52
CA SER A 96 -28.86 6.44 11.51
C SER A 96 -29.31 7.76 10.87
N ASP A 97 -29.00 8.01 9.60
CA ASP A 97 -29.43 9.21 8.86
C ASP A 97 -30.95 9.26 8.65
N ASN A 98 -31.59 8.09 8.56
CA ASN A 98 -33.03 7.93 8.36
C ASN A 98 -33.83 7.98 9.67
N ILE A 99 -33.14 7.97 10.83
CA ILE A 99 -33.75 7.88 12.16
C ILE A 99 -33.53 9.19 12.92
N GLN A 100 -34.62 9.82 13.36
CA GLN A 100 -34.53 10.96 14.28
C GLN A 100 -34.55 10.45 15.71
N ILE A 101 -33.41 10.58 16.39
CA ILE A 101 -33.22 10.12 17.76
C ILE A 101 -33.27 11.34 18.68
N PHE A 102 -34.17 11.30 19.65
CA PHE A 102 -34.25 12.32 20.70
C PHE A 102 -33.53 11.83 21.95
N SER A 103 -32.63 12.66 22.49
CA SER A 103 -31.97 12.40 23.77
C SER A 103 -32.99 12.46 24.91
N SER A 104 -32.87 11.58 25.91
CA SER A 104 -33.78 11.53 27.06
C SER A 104 -33.44 12.54 28.16
N GLU A 105 -32.55 13.50 27.91
CA GLU A 105 -32.12 14.48 28.90
C GLU A 105 -33.33 15.20 29.52
N LYS A 106 -33.60 14.94 30.81
CA LYS A 106 -34.55 15.72 31.58
C LYS A 106 -33.91 17.08 31.83
N VAL A 107 -34.37 18.07 31.08
CA VAL A 107 -34.02 19.48 31.23
C VAL A 107 -34.22 19.90 32.69
N THR A 108 -33.13 20.05 33.44
CA THR A 108 -33.16 20.52 34.84
C THR A 108 -33.17 22.04 34.96
N ASN A 109 -33.26 22.79 33.86
CA ASN A 109 -33.35 24.25 33.90
C ASN A 109 -34.52 24.72 33.03
N SER A 110 -35.55 25.24 33.71
CA SER A 110 -36.67 25.95 33.12
C SER A 110 -36.14 27.11 32.29
N ASP A 111 -36.20 26.97 30.98
CA ASP A 111 -36.88 27.92 30.09
C ASP A 111 -36.45 27.58 28.66
N SER A 112 -37.44 27.18 27.86
CA SER A 112 -37.37 26.95 26.42
C SER A 112 -36.31 25.93 25.94
N LYS A 113 -36.69 24.65 25.77
CA LYS A 113 -35.96 23.75 24.85
C LYS A 113 -36.79 22.51 24.46
N SER A 114 -37.04 22.42 23.15
CA SER A 114 -37.46 21.22 22.43
C SER A 114 -36.51 20.04 22.69
N PRO A 115 -36.97 18.78 22.57
CA PRO A 115 -36.10 17.61 22.75
C PRO A 115 -34.87 17.70 21.83
N LEU A 116 -33.67 17.59 22.40
CA LEU A 116 -32.42 17.74 21.65
C LEU A 116 -32.30 16.57 20.66
N LEU A 117 -32.42 16.89 19.37
CA LEU A 117 -32.20 15.94 18.29
C LEU A 117 -30.71 15.58 18.24
N LEU A 118 -30.41 14.28 18.23
CA LEU A 118 -29.03 13.81 18.19
C LEU A 118 -28.36 14.15 16.85
N THR A 119 -27.25 14.89 16.91
CA THR A 119 -26.44 15.20 15.72
C THR A 119 -25.78 13.93 15.18
N SER A 120 -25.49 13.87 13.87
CA SER A 120 -24.81 12.72 13.24
C SER A 120 -23.45 12.40 13.90
N SER A 121 -22.69 13.43 14.28
CA SER A 121 -21.43 13.28 15.02
C SER A 121 -21.63 12.62 16.40
N GLU A 122 -22.70 12.96 17.11
CA GLU A 122 -23.00 12.38 18.42
C GLU A 122 -23.48 10.92 18.30
N LYS A 123 -24.27 10.59 17.26
CA LYS A 123 -24.63 9.21 16.94
C LYS A 123 -23.39 8.35 16.68
N LEU A 124 -22.46 8.85 15.87
CA LEU A 124 -21.18 8.20 15.59
C LEU A 124 -20.36 8.01 16.86
N HIS A 125 -20.27 9.03 17.71
CA HIS A 125 -19.58 8.94 19.00
C HIS A 125 -20.20 7.85 19.89
N ARG A 126 -21.53 7.84 20.07
CA ARG A 126 -22.23 6.80 20.83
C ARG A 126 -21.95 5.41 20.26
N PHE A 127 -21.96 5.26 18.94
CA PHE A 127 -21.61 4.00 18.27
C PHE A 127 -20.17 3.53 18.58
N LYS A 128 -19.18 4.41 18.51
CA LYS A 128 -17.78 4.09 18.86
C LYS A 128 -17.67 3.62 20.31
N VAL A 129 -18.29 4.36 21.24
CA VAL A 129 -18.32 4.03 22.68
C VAL A 129 -18.97 2.68 22.95
N ILE A 130 -20.11 2.38 22.30
CA ILE A 130 -20.81 1.09 22.43
C ILE A 130 -19.96 -0.07 21.91
N SER A 131 -19.26 0.14 20.79
CA SER A 131 -18.43 -0.89 20.17
C SER A 131 -17.22 -1.23 21.04
N GLN A 132 -16.57 -0.22 21.61
CA GLN A 132 -15.48 -0.39 22.57
C GLN A 132 -15.98 -1.10 23.85
N ALA A 133 -17.12 -0.69 24.39
CA ALA A 133 -17.69 -1.31 25.59
C ALA A 133 -18.02 -2.79 25.35
N TYR A 134 -18.55 -3.12 24.18
CA TYR A 134 -18.86 -4.50 23.80
C TYR A 134 -17.59 -5.34 23.68
N ASP A 135 -16.54 -4.82 23.05
CA ASP A 135 -15.26 -5.54 22.88
C ASP A 135 -14.62 -5.90 24.23
N ILE A 136 -14.60 -4.95 25.18
CA ILE A 136 -14.08 -5.19 26.54
C ILE A 136 -14.88 -6.28 27.26
N LEU A 137 -16.21 -6.23 27.20
CA LEU A 137 -17.07 -7.15 27.94
C LEU A 137 -17.24 -8.51 27.27
N CYS A 138 -17.04 -8.60 25.95
CA CYS A 138 -17.18 -9.84 25.18
C CYS A 138 -16.04 -10.81 25.49
N ASP A 139 -14.81 -10.29 25.55
CA ASP A 139 -13.61 -11.07 25.81
C ASP A 139 -13.34 -11.21 27.31
N PRO A 140 -13.27 -12.44 27.85
CA PRO A 140 -13.08 -12.63 29.29
C PRO A 140 -11.73 -12.08 29.77
N LYS A 141 -10.70 -12.09 28.90
CA LYS A 141 -9.38 -11.54 29.21
C LYS A 141 -9.43 -10.02 29.36
N LYS A 142 -10.00 -9.32 28.37
CA LYS A 142 -10.16 -7.86 28.40
C LYS A 142 -11.04 -7.42 29.57
N LYS A 143 -12.10 -8.18 29.83
CA LYS A 143 -12.96 -7.97 30.99
C LYS A 143 -12.21 -8.05 32.32
N ILE A 144 -11.40 -9.08 32.54
CA ILE A 144 -10.61 -9.22 33.79
C ILE A 144 -9.65 -8.03 33.96
N VAL A 145 -8.97 -7.63 32.90
CA VAL A 145 -8.08 -6.45 32.94
C VAL A 145 -8.88 -5.20 33.30
N TYR A 146 -10.00 -4.95 32.64
CA TYR A 146 -10.85 -3.81 32.96
C TYR A 146 -11.38 -3.85 34.41
N ASP A 147 -11.81 -5.02 34.90
CA ASP A 147 -12.35 -5.17 36.25
C ASP A 147 -11.28 -4.93 37.34
N THR A 148 -10.02 -5.28 37.05
CA THR A 148 -8.88 -5.16 37.98
C THR A 148 -8.21 -3.80 37.93
N THR A 149 -7.94 -3.26 36.74
CA THR A 149 -7.14 -2.04 36.56
C THR A 149 -7.94 -0.86 36.02
N ARG A 150 -9.18 -1.08 35.56
CA ARG A 150 -10.00 -0.10 34.80
C ARG A 150 -9.33 0.47 33.55
N GLN A 151 -8.28 -0.19 33.06
CA GLN A 151 -7.57 0.21 31.85
C GLN A 151 -8.34 -0.19 30.59
N GLY A 152 -8.08 0.52 29.48
CA GLY A 152 -8.68 0.24 28.17
C GLY A 152 -10.04 0.89 27.91
N TRP A 153 -10.56 1.69 28.84
CA TRP A 153 -11.77 2.50 28.64
C TRP A 153 -11.41 3.98 28.48
N THR A 154 -11.41 4.45 27.24
CA THR A 154 -11.07 5.83 26.89
C THR A 154 -12.29 6.54 26.30
N THR A 155 -13.13 7.12 27.15
CA THR A 155 -14.18 8.05 26.69
C THR A 155 -13.57 9.43 26.48
N SER A 156 -13.91 10.10 25.39
CA SER A 156 -13.44 11.47 25.10
C SER A 156 -13.86 12.51 26.16
N TYR A 157 -14.77 12.16 27.07
CA TYR A 157 -15.31 13.04 28.11
C TYR A 157 -14.66 12.87 29.49
N SER A 158 -13.81 11.86 29.70
CA SER A 158 -13.13 11.65 30.98
C SER A 158 -11.78 12.36 30.96
N PRO A 159 -11.60 13.48 31.69
CA PRO A 159 -10.29 14.13 31.84
C PRO A 159 -9.37 13.31 32.77
N ARG A 160 -9.85 12.17 33.28
CA ARG A 160 -9.21 11.38 34.34
C ARG A 160 -8.43 10.16 33.86
N SER A 161 -8.16 10.04 32.56
CA SER A 161 -7.21 9.04 32.07
C SER A 161 -6.14 9.61 31.14
N ASN A 162 -5.44 10.64 31.61
CA ASN A 162 -3.98 10.71 31.41
C ASN A 162 -3.28 9.72 32.35
N VAL A 163 -3.83 8.51 32.48
CA VAL A 163 -3.01 7.38 32.92
C VAL A 163 -2.39 6.93 31.63
N ASN A 164 -1.13 7.33 31.43
CA ASN A 164 -0.26 6.82 30.37
C ASN A 164 -0.73 5.44 29.92
N THR A 165 -1.20 5.35 28.68
CA THR A 165 -1.47 4.10 27.96
C THR A 165 -0.20 3.23 27.84
N GLU A 166 0.92 3.66 28.43
CA GLU A 166 2.14 2.92 28.71
C GLU A 166 1.94 1.77 29.73
N ASN A 167 0.85 1.75 30.50
CA ASN A 167 0.61 0.73 31.53
C ASN A 167 -0.10 -0.54 31.06
N TYR A 168 -0.19 -0.78 29.74
CA TYR A 168 -0.45 -2.11 29.15
C TYR A 168 0.76 -3.05 29.34
N GLN A 169 1.37 -3.03 30.53
CA GLN A 169 2.46 -3.91 30.90
C GLN A 169 1.84 -5.12 31.60
N TYR A 170 1.39 -6.09 30.81
CA TYR A 170 1.47 -7.47 31.28
C TYR A 170 2.92 -7.72 31.69
N ALA A 171 3.14 -8.23 32.90
CA ALA A 171 4.45 -8.66 33.37
C ALA A 171 4.97 -9.82 32.49
N GLY A 172 5.51 -9.48 31.31
CA GLY A 172 5.87 -10.39 30.23
C GLY A 172 5.68 -9.85 28.80
N SER A 173 5.01 -8.71 28.60
CA SER A 173 4.82 -8.12 27.26
C SER A 173 5.88 -7.05 26.99
N TYR A 174 7.05 -7.49 26.56
CA TYR A 174 8.08 -6.62 26.02
C TYR A 174 7.62 -6.04 24.67
N GLY A 175 7.31 -4.75 24.62
CA GLY A 175 7.52 -3.92 23.41
C GLY A 175 6.50 -3.93 22.27
N TYR A 176 5.26 -4.39 22.45
CA TYR A 176 4.31 -4.52 21.31
C TYR A 176 3.33 -3.36 21.08
N HIS A 177 3.28 -2.34 21.95
CA HIS A 177 2.18 -1.36 21.95
C HIS A 177 2.60 0.08 21.59
N SER A 178 3.90 0.37 21.47
CA SER A 178 4.39 1.64 20.89
C SER A 178 4.54 1.59 19.37
N ASN A 179 4.26 0.44 18.76
CA ASN A 179 4.32 0.31 17.32
C ASN A 179 3.03 0.88 16.72
N ALA A 180 3.18 1.89 15.86
CA ALA A 180 2.16 2.43 14.95
C ALA A 180 1.30 1.36 14.25
N GLN A 181 1.85 0.14 14.13
CA GLN A 181 1.17 -1.03 13.61
C GLN A 181 0.00 -1.51 14.48
N TYR A 182 0.14 -1.54 15.81
CA TYR A 182 -0.92 -2.03 16.73
C TYR A 182 -2.10 -1.07 16.77
N GLU A 183 -1.76 0.21 16.74
CA GLU A 183 -2.63 1.34 16.63
C GLU A 183 -3.51 1.27 15.35
N TYR A 184 -2.91 0.92 14.20
CA TYR A 184 -3.65 0.66 12.96
C TYR A 184 -4.63 -0.52 13.06
N TRP A 185 -4.26 -1.60 13.76
CA TRP A 185 -5.13 -2.77 13.93
C TRP A 185 -6.31 -2.53 14.90
N ASN A 186 -6.20 -1.51 15.76
CA ASN A 186 -7.26 -1.11 16.68
C ASN A 186 -8.15 0.01 16.14
N ALA A 187 -7.85 0.56 14.96
CA ALA A 187 -8.68 1.56 14.32
C ALA A 187 -10.06 0.96 14.00
N GLY A 188 -11.11 1.50 14.60
CA GLY A 188 -12.49 1.05 14.39
C GLY A 188 -13.07 1.47 13.03
N THR A 189 -12.48 2.48 12.41
CA THR A 189 -12.91 3.07 11.14
C THR A 189 -11.71 3.41 10.28
N TRP A 190 -11.86 3.38 8.94
CA TRP A 190 -10.81 3.82 8.02
C TRP A 190 -10.40 5.29 8.23
N GLU A 191 -11.32 6.14 8.71
CA GLU A 191 -11.03 7.52 9.09
C GLU A 191 -10.04 7.61 10.26
N ASP A 192 -10.21 6.76 11.27
CA ASP A 192 -9.30 6.70 12.42
C ASP A 192 -7.90 6.24 11.98
N ALA A 193 -7.81 5.27 11.05
CA ALA A 193 -6.52 4.86 10.49
C ALA A 193 -5.82 5.99 9.69
N ASN A 194 -6.60 6.85 9.04
CA ASN A 194 -6.08 7.96 8.24
C ASN A 194 -5.63 9.15 9.11
N SER A 195 -6.35 9.48 10.19
CA SER A 195 -5.92 10.53 11.12
C SER A 195 -4.56 10.21 11.75
N MET A 196 -4.34 8.95 12.12
CA MET A 196 -3.07 8.48 12.70
C MET A 196 -1.90 8.57 11.72
N LYS A 197 -2.16 8.36 10.42
CA LYS A 197 -1.13 8.56 9.39
C LYS A 197 -0.74 10.04 9.31
N ASN A 198 -1.70 10.94 9.37
CA ASN A 198 -1.46 12.38 9.26
C ASN A 198 -0.77 12.94 10.50
N GLU A 199 -1.18 12.53 11.71
CA GLU A 199 -0.52 12.89 12.97
C GLU A 199 0.96 12.47 12.96
N ARG A 200 1.27 11.22 12.54
CA ARG A 200 2.66 10.75 12.40
C ARG A 200 3.51 11.56 11.41
N ILE A 201 2.92 12.05 10.33
CA ILE A 201 3.64 12.87 9.34
C ILE A 201 3.94 14.25 9.94
N GLN A 202 3.01 14.82 10.71
CA GLN A 202 3.20 16.12 11.35
C GLN A 202 4.20 16.08 12.51
N GLU A 203 4.31 14.97 13.24
CA GLU A 203 5.18 14.87 14.41
C GLU A 203 6.66 14.60 14.08
N ASN A 204 7.01 14.15 12.86
CA ASN A 204 8.36 13.60 12.59
C ASN A 204 9.10 14.19 11.37
N ILE A 205 8.66 15.33 10.82
CA ILE A 205 9.47 16.06 9.84
C ILE A 205 10.55 16.89 10.53
N ASN A 206 11.60 16.21 10.97
CA ASN A 206 12.82 16.84 11.44
C ASN A 206 13.47 17.64 10.28
N PRO A 207 13.87 18.90 10.48
CA PRO A 207 14.49 19.69 9.41
C PRO A 207 15.78 19.04 8.87
N TRP A 208 16.50 18.29 9.71
CA TRP A 208 17.69 17.54 9.32
C TRP A 208 17.39 16.36 8.37
N THR A 209 16.24 15.70 8.49
CA THR A 209 15.88 14.61 7.55
C THR A 209 15.55 15.17 6.18
N VAL A 210 14.88 16.32 6.13
CA VAL A 210 14.61 17.05 4.87
C VAL A 210 15.92 17.49 4.20
N ILE A 211 16.86 18.05 4.97
CA ILE A 211 18.19 18.41 4.47
C ILE A 211 18.92 17.17 3.94
N GLY A 212 18.88 16.05 4.68
CA GLY A 212 19.49 14.79 4.24
C GLY A 212 18.91 14.28 2.90
N ILE A 213 17.59 14.38 2.72
CA ILE A 213 16.92 14.01 1.45
C ILE A 213 17.37 14.92 0.31
N ILE A 214 17.44 16.23 0.53
CA ILE A 214 17.87 17.20 -0.49
C ILE A 214 19.33 16.96 -0.87
N CYS A 215 20.22 16.78 0.10
CA CYS A 215 21.63 16.47 -0.14
C CYS A 215 21.78 15.13 -0.88
N GLY A 216 21.02 14.10 -0.50
CA GLY A 216 21.00 12.81 -1.19
C GLY A 216 20.59 12.94 -2.66
N LEU A 217 19.52 13.70 -2.94
CA LEU A 217 19.08 13.99 -4.30
C LEU A 217 20.14 14.73 -5.13
N ALA A 218 20.80 15.73 -4.54
CA ALA A 218 21.87 16.46 -5.22
C ALA A 218 23.05 15.54 -5.59
N ILE A 219 23.46 14.66 -4.68
CA ILE A 219 24.53 13.67 -4.93
C ILE A 219 24.12 12.70 -6.05
N CYS A 220 22.86 12.25 -6.08
CA CYS A 220 22.38 11.41 -7.16
C CYS A 220 22.44 12.12 -8.53
N ILE A 221 22.03 13.40 -8.59
CA ILE A 221 22.08 14.19 -9.82
C ILE A 221 23.53 14.37 -10.28
N GLU A 222 24.44 14.76 -9.39
CA GLU A 222 25.87 14.88 -9.72
C GLU A 222 26.49 13.54 -10.12
N GLY A 223 26.11 12.46 -9.43
CA GLY A 223 26.53 11.10 -9.76
C GLY A 223 26.13 10.69 -11.17
N THR A 224 24.89 10.98 -11.59
CA THR A 224 24.46 10.69 -12.97
C THR A 224 25.24 11.48 -14.01
N ALA A 225 25.59 12.74 -13.73
CA ALA A 225 26.42 13.54 -14.63
C ALA A 225 27.85 13.01 -14.73
N LEU A 226 28.42 12.51 -13.62
CA LEU A 226 29.74 11.87 -13.62
C LEU A 226 29.75 10.55 -14.41
N LEU A 227 28.74 9.70 -14.24
CA LEU A 227 28.63 8.46 -15.02
C LEU A 227 28.53 8.74 -16.52
N ALA A 228 27.75 9.74 -16.92
CA ALA A 228 27.64 10.13 -18.32
C ALA A 228 28.99 10.56 -18.91
N LYS A 229 29.79 11.34 -18.16
CA LYS A 229 31.14 11.74 -18.60
C LYS A 229 32.11 10.57 -18.73
N ILE A 230 32.01 9.57 -17.86
CA ILE A 230 32.83 8.36 -17.93
C ILE A 230 32.45 7.53 -19.16
N GLN A 231 31.14 7.41 -19.44
CA GLN A 231 30.68 6.72 -20.63
C GLN A 231 31.16 7.42 -21.92
N GLU A 232 31.12 8.75 -21.95
CA GLU A 232 31.61 9.54 -23.08
C GLU A 232 33.13 9.38 -23.28
N SER A 233 33.92 9.33 -22.20
CA SER A 233 35.37 9.15 -22.32
C SER A 233 35.75 7.75 -22.82
N LEU A 234 35.04 6.72 -22.36
CA LEU A 234 35.25 5.35 -22.82
C LEU A 234 34.85 5.16 -24.29
N SER A 235 33.67 5.66 -24.68
CA SER A 235 33.21 5.59 -26.07
C SER A 235 34.13 6.37 -27.02
N LYS A 236 34.66 7.52 -26.60
CA LYS A 236 35.66 8.26 -27.38
C LYS A 236 36.95 7.46 -27.56
N ALA A 237 37.43 6.78 -26.51
CA ALA A 237 38.63 5.95 -26.61
C ALA A 237 38.43 4.77 -27.57
N GLU A 238 37.28 4.09 -27.49
CA GLU A 238 36.90 3.01 -28.42
C GLU A 238 36.86 3.50 -29.86
N PHE A 239 36.18 4.63 -30.12
CA PHE A 239 36.11 5.22 -31.45
C PHE A 239 37.51 5.56 -32.02
N THR A 240 38.41 6.12 -31.20
CA THR A 240 39.78 6.40 -31.65
C THR A 240 40.58 5.14 -31.97
N HIS A 241 40.34 4.05 -31.23
CA HIS A 241 40.99 2.77 -31.48
C HIS A 241 40.53 2.18 -32.80
N ASP A 242 39.23 2.14 -33.04
CA ASP A 242 38.64 1.65 -34.29
C ASP A 242 39.12 2.47 -35.49
N GLU A 243 39.12 3.80 -35.37
CA GLU A 243 39.63 4.67 -36.42
C GLU A 243 41.10 4.35 -36.74
N SER A 244 41.95 4.19 -35.71
CA SER A 244 43.36 3.84 -35.89
C SER A 244 43.57 2.47 -36.55
N GLY A 245 42.73 1.49 -36.21
CA GLY A 245 42.74 0.16 -36.83
C GLY A 245 42.34 0.22 -38.31
N LEU A 246 41.32 1.03 -38.63
CA LEU A 246 40.91 1.27 -40.01
C LEU A 246 42.01 1.95 -40.82
N HIS A 247 42.65 3.00 -40.29
CA HIS A 247 43.78 3.67 -40.93
C HIS A 247 44.95 2.70 -41.18
N LEU A 248 45.23 1.80 -40.24
CA LEU A 248 46.25 0.77 -40.40
C LEU A 248 45.89 -0.22 -41.52
N ILE A 249 44.67 -0.74 -41.54
CA ILE A 249 44.18 -1.65 -42.60
C ILE A 249 44.21 -0.96 -43.96
N GLN A 250 43.78 0.30 -44.03
CA GLN A 250 43.87 1.11 -45.24
C GLN A 250 45.31 1.29 -45.69
N SER A 251 46.26 1.51 -44.77
CA SER A 251 47.68 1.61 -45.11
C SER A 251 48.22 0.30 -45.72
N TYR A 252 47.85 -0.86 -45.17
CA TYR A 252 48.25 -2.17 -45.70
C TYR A 252 47.67 -2.44 -47.09
N THR A 253 46.42 -2.01 -47.31
CA THR A 253 45.75 -2.13 -48.61
C THR A 253 46.04 -0.96 -49.55
N ASN A 254 46.98 -0.07 -49.17
CA ASN A 254 47.35 1.15 -49.90
C ASN A 254 46.14 2.00 -50.29
N TYR A 255 45.12 2.06 -49.43
CA TYR A 255 43.84 2.74 -49.64
C TYR A 255 43.04 2.20 -50.84
N GLY A 256 43.14 0.89 -51.14
CA GLY A 256 42.41 0.24 -52.22
C GLY A 256 42.96 0.53 -53.62
N LEU A 257 44.24 0.84 -53.70
CA LEU A 257 44.82 1.64 -54.76
C LEU A 257 46.09 0.91 -55.25
N ASP A 258 46.10 0.45 -56.51
CA ASP A 258 47.09 -0.51 -57.05
C ASP A 258 48.57 -0.19 -56.73
N THR A 259 49.37 -1.25 -56.54
CA THR A 259 50.82 -1.18 -56.27
C THR A 259 51.69 -1.12 -57.53
N ASP A 260 51.08 -1.15 -58.73
CA ASP A 260 51.82 -1.08 -59.98
C ASP A 260 52.58 0.25 -60.15
N LYS A 261 53.75 0.20 -60.78
CA LYS A 261 54.64 1.35 -61.00
C LYS A 261 53.90 2.50 -61.72
N PHE A 262 53.11 2.18 -62.74
CA PHE A 262 52.40 3.18 -63.52
C PHE A 262 51.18 3.73 -62.78
N SER A 263 50.47 2.91 -62.00
CA SER A 263 49.39 3.36 -61.12
C SER A 263 49.88 4.30 -60.02
N ARG A 264 51.07 4.04 -59.45
CA ARG A 264 51.72 4.96 -58.49
C ARG A 264 52.11 6.28 -59.15
N LEU A 265 52.65 6.24 -60.37
CA LEU A 265 53.01 7.45 -61.13
C LEU A 265 51.77 8.30 -61.46
N ARG A 266 50.67 7.67 -61.89
CA ARG A 266 49.37 8.34 -62.08
C ARG A 266 48.91 9.08 -60.84
N ARG A 267 48.94 8.41 -59.68
CA ARG A 267 48.52 9.01 -58.41
C ARG A 267 49.39 10.20 -58.02
N PHE A 268 50.71 10.09 -58.19
CA PHE A 268 51.63 11.20 -57.92
C PHE A 268 51.37 12.40 -58.82
N LEU A 269 51.21 12.17 -60.13
CA LEU A 269 50.90 13.24 -61.08
C LEU A 269 49.55 13.87 -60.77
N TRP A 270 48.54 13.06 -60.47
CA TRP A 270 47.21 13.53 -60.08
C TRP A 270 47.28 14.41 -58.81
N PHE A 271 47.92 13.94 -57.74
CA PHE A 271 48.05 14.70 -56.50
C PHE A 271 48.84 16.02 -56.70
N ARG A 272 49.91 15.97 -57.50
CA ARG A 272 50.67 17.16 -57.89
C ARG A 272 49.77 18.16 -58.63
N THR A 273 49.06 17.73 -59.67
CA THR A 273 48.19 18.62 -60.46
C THR A 273 47.06 19.20 -59.63
N TRP A 274 46.47 18.40 -58.75
CA TRP A 274 45.40 18.83 -57.86
C TRP A 274 45.86 19.89 -56.84
N GLY A 275 47.12 19.81 -56.39
CA GLY A 275 47.72 20.85 -55.53
C GLY A 275 48.10 22.14 -56.27
N LEU A 276 48.42 22.06 -57.56
CA LEU A 276 48.87 23.20 -58.38
C LEU A 276 47.73 23.97 -59.05
N TYR A 277 46.69 23.27 -59.51
CA TYR A 277 45.61 23.86 -60.30
C TYR A 277 44.27 23.66 -59.58
N LYS A 278 43.49 24.74 -59.48
CA LYS A 278 42.14 24.72 -58.87
C LYS A 278 41.01 24.79 -59.91
N SER A 279 41.29 25.29 -61.12
CA SER A 279 40.32 25.32 -62.23
C SER A 279 40.18 23.94 -62.85
N LYS A 280 38.94 23.57 -63.19
CA LYS A 280 38.61 22.28 -63.79
C LYS A 280 39.23 22.13 -65.19
N GLU A 281 39.22 23.22 -65.96
CA GLU A 281 39.72 23.26 -67.33
C GLU A 281 41.22 22.97 -67.38
N ASP A 282 41.98 23.51 -66.43
CA ASP A 282 43.42 23.28 -66.32
C ASP A 282 43.74 21.89 -65.77
N LEU A 283 42.95 21.37 -64.81
CA LEU A 283 43.06 19.99 -64.34
C LEU A 283 42.83 18.97 -65.46
N ASP A 284 41.81 19.18 -66.29
CA ASP A 284 41.48 18.29 -67.41
C ASP A 284 42.56 18.34 -68.51
N ARG A 285 43.16 19.51 -68.75
CA ARG A 285 44.28 19.67 -69.69
C ARG A 285 45.51 18.90 -69.21
N GLU A 286 45.90 19.10 -67.96
CA GLU A 286 47.05 18.43 -67.36
C GLU A 286 46.83 16.92 -67.22
N ALA A 287 45.61 16.47 -66.93
CA ALA A 287 45.26 15.05 -66.91
C ALA A 287 45.53 14.37 -68.27
N LYS A 288 45.17 15.03 -69.38
CA LYS A 288 45.46 14.53 -70.74
C LYS A 288 46.96 14.44 -71.00
N ILE A 289 47.71 15.50 -70.69
CA ILE A 289 49.17 15.55 -70.87
C ILE A 289 49.85 14.45 -70.04
N ASN A 290 49.41 14.26 -68.79
CA ASN A 290 49.94 13.23 -67.90
C ASN A 290 49.68 11.81 -68.41
N GLU A 291 48.47 11.51 -68.90
CA GLU A 291 48.17 10.20 -69.49
C GLU A 291 48.97 9.93 -70.76
N GLU A 292 49.19 10.94 -71.61
CA GLU A 292 50.05 10.81 -72.79
C GLU A 292 51.50 10.53 -72.41
N MET A 293 52.05 11.22 -71.40
CA MET A 293 53.39 10.96 -70.89
C MET A 293 53.51 9.51 -70.36
N ILE A 294 52.51 9.04 -69.61
CA ILE A 294 52.49 7.68 -69.09
C ILE A 294 52.42 6.65 -70.23
N ARG A 295 51.62 6.89 -71.27
CA ARG A 295 51.56 6.02 -72.45
C ARG A 295 52.90 5.93 -73.17
N LYS A 296 53.58 7.07 -73.37
CA LYS A 296 54.93 7.11 -73.97
C LYS A 296 55.94 6.32 -73.13
N LEU A 297 55.94 6.50 -71.81
CA LEU A 297 56.82 5.76 -70.89
C LEU A 297 56.51 4.26 -70.86
N LYS A 298 55.25 3.86 -71.03
CA LYS A 298 54.86 2.44 -71.11
C LYS A 298 55.28 1.80 -72.43
N ALA A 299 55.26 2.55 -73.53
CA ALA A 299 55.69 2.08 -74.84
C ALA A 299 57.22 2.05 -75.03
N ALA A 300 57.96 2.85 -74.27
CA ALA A 300 59.43 2.92 -74.32
C ALA A 300 60.13 1.83 -73.49
N LYS A 301 59.37 0.95 -72.82
CA LYS A 301 59.86 -0.16 -72.00
C LYS A 301 59.50 -1.47 -72.67
#